data_AF-A0A8F5VJE2-F1
#
_entry.id   AF-A0A8F5VJE2-F1
#
_cell.length_a   1.000
_cell.length_b   1.000
_cell.length_c   1.000
_cell.angle_alpha   90.00
_cell.angle_beta   90.00
_cell.angle_gamma   90.00
#
_symmetry.space_group_name_H-M   'P 1'
#
loop_
_entity.id
_entity.type
_entity.pdbx_description
1 polymer ?
#
loop_
_entity_poly.entity_id
_entity_poly.type
_entity_poly.pdbx_seq_one_letter_code
_entity_poly.pdbx_strand_id
1 'polypeptide(L)'
;MYKNHVILILITLIMVCLTCGSAAKLGGDRGWYEFHCHADGAKVHLDSEYVGDIQNGMLSVPIYTTGTPYATYTVTYEACGSYASVTKNLPGIPAKGQTIDIYIDIEPAPCPTPTPKPVGGDMGYYMIWSNEDGVTVELDGENKGMTMNGHLQIPVYTTGTPYTTMTAYKPGYIPVTEEITENPGPGETIDLYVTMNTDSIVAASVAD
;
A
#
# COMPACT_ATOMS: atom_id res chain seq x y z
N MET A 1 58.61 -26.88 33.54
CA MET A 1 58.70 -25.44 33.88
C MET A 1 57.96 -24.50 32.90
N TYR A 2 57.10 -24.98 32.00
CA TYR A 2 56.36 -24.12 31.04
C TYR A 2 54.97 -23.64 31.52
N LYS A 3 54.45 -24.20 32.62
CA LYS A 3 53.09 -23.95 33.10
C LYS A 3 52.93 -22.58 33.80
N ASN A 4 54.01 -22.02 34.36
CA ASN A 4 53.98 -20.74 35.07
C ASN A 4 54.23 -19.53 34.16
N HIS A 5 54.85 -19.71 32.99
CA HIS A 5 55.07 -18.62 32.03
C HIS A 5 53.84 -18.35 31.14
N VAL A 6 53.01 -19.36 30.89
CA VAL A 6 51.75 -19.20 30.13
C VAL A 6 50.69 -18.44 30.94
N ILE A 7 50.66 -18.62 32.27
CA ILE A 7 49.71 -17.91 33.15
C ILE A 7 50.08 -16.42 33.28
N LEU A 8 51.38 -16.08 33.29
CA LEU A 8 51.84 -14.70 33.33
C LEU A 8 51.59 -13.90 32.04
N ILE A 9 51.52 -14.58 30.88
CA ILE A 9 51.20 -13.94 29.59
C ILE A 9 49.68 -13.77 29.40
N LEU A 10 48.86 -14.65 29.99
CA LEU A 10 47.40 -14.54 29.89
C LEU A 10 46.82 -13.41 30.77
N ILE A 11 47.48 -13.08 31.88
CA ILE A 11 47.02 -12.03 32.81
C ILE A 11 47.38 -10.63 32.31
N THR A 12 48.48 -10.46 31.58
CA THR A 12 48.86 -9.16 31.00
C THR A 12 48.06 -8.79 29.74
N LEU A 13 47.51 -9.77 29.02
CA LEU A 13 46.66 -9.53 27.85
C LEU A 13 45.24 -9.03 28.22
N ILE A 14 44.80 -9.23 29.47
CA ILE A 14 43.51 -8.75 30.00
C ILE A 14 43.61 -7.33 30.57
N MET A 15 44.82 -6.79 30.73
CA MET A 15 45.08 -5.47 31.31
C MET A 15 45.41 -4.39 30.25
N VAL A 16 44.91 -4.54 29.01
CA VAL A 16 45.01 -3.53 27.93
C VAL A 16 43.66 -3.36 27.22
N CYS A 17 42.56 -3.34 27.98
CA CYS A 17 41.26 -2.87 27.47
C CYS A 17 40.60 -1.85 28.40
N LEU A 18 41.41 -1.08 29.14
CA LEU A 18 41.00 0.19 29.75
C LEU A 18 41.41 1.35 28.86
N THR A 19 40.86 1.36 27.66
CA THR A 19 40.45 2.62 27.04
C THR A 19 38.97 2.46 26.77
N CYS A 20 38.17 2.56 27.84
CA CYS A 20 36.90 3.24 27.73
C CYS A 20 37.25 4.57 27.05
N GLY A 21 37.07 4.62 25.74
CA GLY A 21 36.80 5.87 25.09
C GLY A 21 35.63 6.41 25.87
N SER A 22 35.88 7.37 26.75
CA SER A 22 34.87 8.31 27.16
C SER A 22 34.37 8.88 25.84
N ALA A 23 33.33 8.25 25.30
CA ALA A 23 32.51 8.82 24.26
C ALA A 23 32.28 10.24 24.74
N ALA A 24 32.74 11.19 23.93
CA ALA A 24 32.68 12.60 24.24
C ALA A 24 31.39 12.84 24.98
N LYS A 25 31.50 13.35 26.21
CA LYS A 25 30.37 13.86 26.99
C LYS A 25 29.82 15.00 26.12
N LEU A 26 29.04 14.64 25.11
CA LEU A 26 28.17 15.51 24.35
C LEU A 26 27.12 15.91 25.37
N GLY A 27 27.55 16.86 26.20
CA GLY A 27 26.77 17.54 27.18
C GLY A 27 25.59 18.15 26.47
N GLY A 28 24.43 17.80 26.97
CA GLY A 28 23.17 18.40 26.62
C GLY A 28 22.24 17.77 27.62
N ASP A 29 21.79 18.56 28.58
CA ASP A 29 20.76 18.13 29.49
C ASP A 29 19.59 17.58 28.65
N ARG A 30 19.18 16.34 28.92
CA ARG A 30 18.13 15.67 28.14
C ARG A 30 16.89 15.48 29.00
N GLY A 31 15.74 15.67 28.38
CA GLY A 31 14.45 15.21 28.84
C GLY A 31 13.89 14.18 27.87
N TRP A 32 12.76 13.59 28.23
CA TRP A 32 12.10 12.55 27.42
C TRP A 32 10.64 12.91 27.19
N TYR A 33 10.16 12.72 25.96
CA TYR A 33 8.73 12.55 25.72
C TYR A 33 8.41 11.06 25.68
N GLU A 34 7.38 10.67 26.39
CA GLU A 34 6.88 9.31 26.39
C GLU A 34 5.50 9.29 25.75
N PHE A 35 5.44 8.83 24.50
CA PHE A 35 4.20 8.72 23.75
C PHE A 35 3.54 7.39 24.05
N HIS A 36 2.36 7.44 24.65
CA HIS A 36 1.50 6.29 24.92
C HIS A 36 0.38 6.28 23.90
N CYS A 37 0.28 5.22 23.11
CA CYS A 37 -0.78 5.07 22.12
C CYS A 37 -1.20 3.61 22.02
N HIS A 38 -2.50 3.35 21.91
CA HIS A 38 -3.02 1.99 21.78
C HIS A 38 -2.83 1.41 20.37
N ALA A 39 -2.54 2.25 19.36
CA ALA A 39 -2.30 1.84 17.99
C ALA A 39 -0.81 1.53 17.76
N ASP A 40 -0.44 0.25 17.89
CA ASP A 40 0.91 -0.23 17.61
C ASP A 40 1.29 -0.06 16.13
N GLY A 41 2.45 0.53 15.85
CA GLY A 41 2.91 0.86 14.50
C GLY A 41 2.61 2.29 14.06
N ALA A 42 2.04 3.12 14.93
CA ALA A 42 1.85 4.54 14.66
C ALA A 42 3.18 5.29 14.59
N LYS A 43 3.33 6.17 13.60
CA LYS A 43 4.52 6.98 13.33
C LYS A 43 4.40 8.34 14.00
N VAL A 44 5.38 8.68 14.82
CA VAL A 44 5.42 9.97 15.52
C VAL A 44 6.34 10.93 14.77
N HIS A 45 5.85 12.15 14.59
CA HIS A 45 6.58 13.27 14.03
C HIS A 45 6.53 14.45 15.00
N LEU A 46 7.65 15.16 15.17
CA LEU A 46 7.75 16.41 15.93
C LEU A 46 8.01 17.55 14.96
N ASP A 47 7.12 18.54 14.90
CA ASP A 47 7.15 19.64 13.90
C ASP A 47 7.46 19.17 12.46
N SER A 48 6.85 18.04 12.06
CA SER A 48 7.03 17.35 10.78
C SER A 48 8.32 16.52 10.62
N GLU A 49 9.20 16.49 11.61
CA GLU A 49 10.37 15.61 11.65
C GLU A 49 9.98 14.24 12.20
N TYR A 50 10.21 13.17 11.43
CA TYR A 50 9.97 11.80 11.89
C TYR A 50 10.93 11.41 13.02
N VAL A 51 10.39 10.95 14.15
CA VAL A 51 11.19 10.61 15.34
C VAL A 51 11.16 9.12 15.69
N GLY A 52 10.17 8.37 15.22
CA GLY A 52 10.08 6.92 15.44
C GLY A 52 8.67 6.35 15.31
N ASP A 53 8.58 5.02 15.42
CA ASP A 53 7.34 4.27 15.47
C ASP A 53 7.00 3.87 16.92
N ILE A 54 5.73 3.92 17.29
CA ILE A 54 5.21 3.38 18.55
C ILE A 54 5.21 1.86 18.46
N GLN A 55 5.88 1.20 19.41
CA GLN A 55 5.93 -0.25 19.51
C GLN A 55 5.55 -0.67 20.93
N ASN A 56 4.69 -1.69 21.06
CA ASN A 56 4.25 -2.19 22.35
C ASN A 56 3.61 -1.10 23.23
N GLY A 57 2.80 -0.25 22.59
CA GLY A 57 2.02 0.82 23.20
C GLY A 57 2.78 2.10 23.55
N MET A 58 4.11 2.14 23.33
CA MET A 58 4.97 3.21 23.84
C MET A 58 6.10 3.60 22.88
N LEU A 59 6.46 4.89 22.87
CA LEU A 59 7.69 5.40 22.25
C LEU A 59 8.33 6.45 23.17
N SER A 60 9.61 6.24 23.51
CA SER A 60 10.41 7.19 24.28
C SER A 60 11.34 7.98 23.36
N VAL A 61 11.14 9.30 23.26
CA VAL A 61 11.92 10.19 22.40
C VAL A 61 12.79 11.10 23.26
N PRO A 62 14.13 11.01 23.16
CA PRO A 62 15.03 11.89 23.90
C PRO A 62 15.14 13.27 23.24
N ILE A 63 14.94 14.33 24.02
CA ILE A 63 15.00 15.73 23.56
C ILE A 63 16.10 16.47 24.31
N TYR A 64 16.88 17.25 23.57
CA TYR A 64 17.94 18.09 24.13
C TYR A 64 17.37 19.45 24.55
N THR A 65 17.61 19.87 25.79
CA THR A 65 17.14 21.17 26.30
C THR A 65 17.87 22.36 25.69
N THR A 66 18.98 22.13 24.98
CA THR A 66 19.81 23.15 24.34
C THR A 66 19.43 23.43 22.87
N GLY A 67 18.44 22.71 22.33
CA GLY A 67 17.96 22.87 20.95
C GLY A 67 16.76 23.81 20.82
N THR A 68 16.33 24.06 19.57
CA THR A 68 15.05 24.72 19.29
C THR A 68 13.91 23.86 19.82
N PRO A 69 12.98 24.40 20.63
CA PRO A 69 11.83 23.65 21.08
C PRO A 69 10.97 23.16 19.93
N TYR A 70 10.50 21.92 20.02
CA TYR A 70 9.38 21.47 19.21
C TYR A 70 8.07 22.06 19.74
N ALA A 71 7.18 22.50 18.85
CA ALA A 71 5.91 23.12 19.19
C ALA A 71 4.73 22.13 19.12
N THR A 72 4.78 21.21 18.17
CA THR A 72 3.69 20.29 17.84
C THR A 72 4.20 18.87 17.64
N TYR A 73 3.30 17.91 17.86
CA TYR A 73 3.51 16.53 17.46
C TYR A 73 2.38 16.08 16.55
N THR A 74 2.72 15.21 15.59
CA THR A 74 1.79 14.55 14.69
C THR A 74 2.02 13.05 14.76
N VAL A 75 0.99 12.31 15.14
CA VAL A 75 1.01 10.85 15.11
C VAL A 75 0.16 10.39 13.94
N THR A 76 0.75 9.58 13.07
CA THR A 76 0.06 9.01 11.91
C THR A 76 -0.01 7.50 12.06
N TYR A 77 -1.15 6.91 11.74
CA TYR A 77 -1.35 5.48 11.78
C TYR A 77 -1.96 5.05 10.45
N GLU A 78 -1.31 4.09 9.80
CA GLU A 78 -1.77 3.51 8.55
C GLU A 78 -1.94 2.01 8.75
N ALA A 79 -3.16 1.52 8.56
CA ALA A 79 -3.45 0.09 8.56
C ALA A 79 -4.58 -0.22 7.58
N CYS A 80 -4.48 -1.36 6.90
CA CYS A 80 -5.52 -1.85 5.99
C CYS A 80 -5.96 -0.83 4.90
N GLY A 81 -5.05 0.03 4.42
CA GLY A 81 -5.37 1.06 3.43
C GLY A 81 -6.17 2.25 3.97
N SER A 82 -6.34 2.35 5.30
CA SER A 82 -6.92 3.51 5.96
C SER A 82 -5.85 4.31 6.70
N TYR A 83 -5.99 5.63 6.67
CA TYR A 83 -5.05 6.57 7.26
C TYR A 83 -5.74 7.40 8.34
N ALA A 84 -5.16 7.40 9.55
CA ALA A 84 -5.55 8.27 10.64
C ALA A 84 -4.37 9.15 11.06
N SER A 85 -4.63 10.40 11.44
CA SER A 85 -3.59 11.29 11.96
C SER A 85 -4.13 12.19 13.06
N VAL A 86 -3.34 12.35 14.11
CA VAL A 86 -3.62 13.26 15.23
C VAL A 86 -2.49 14.28 15.34
N THR A 87 -2.81 15.56 15.22
CA THR A 87 -1.86 16.66 15.44
C THR A 87 -2.28 17.49 16.64
N LYS A 88 -1.38 17.68 17.60
CA LYS A 88 -1.62 18.51 18.79
C LYS A 88 -0.35 19.27 19.20
N ASN A 89 -0.53 20.31 20.01
CA ASN A 89 0.58 21.03 20.63
C ASN A 89 1.25 20.18 21.71
N LEU A 90 2.57 20.30 21.80
CA LEU A 90 3.32 19.70 22.90
C LEU A 90 3.04 20.49 24.20
N PRO A 91 2.93 19.82 25.35
CA PRO A 91 2.63 20.47 26.63
C PRO A 91 3.80 21.34 27.15
N GLY A 92 4.99 21.22 26.55
CA GLY A 92 6.19 21.99 26.88
C GLY A 92 7.45 21.14 26.80
N ILE A 93 8.61 21.79 26.83
CA ILE A 93 9.92 21.11 26.75
C ILE A 93 10.22 20.39 28.08
N PRO A 94 10.57 19.10 28.07
CA PRO A 94 10.96 18.40 29.29
C PRO A 94 12.29 18.97 29.82
N ALA A 95 12.34 19.23 31.13
CA ALA A 95 13.58 19.63 31.81
C ALA A 95 14.60 18.47 31.89
N LYS A 96 15.81 18.76 32.34
CA LYS A 96 16.86 17.75 32.56
C LYS A 96 16.36 16.63 33.47
N GLY A 97 16.36 15.39 32.99
CA GLY A 97 15.92 14.24 33.78
C GLY A 97 14.40 14.08 33.85
N GLN A 98 13.63 14.99 33.23
CA GLN A 98 12.17 14.96 33.26
C GLN A 98 11.64 14.13 32.08
N THR A 99 10.62 13.32 32.37
CA THR A 99 9.79 12.66 31.36
C THR A 99 8.43 13.35 31.34
N ILE A 100 7.91 13.61 30.13
CA ILE A 100 6.55 14.10 29.91
C ILE A 100 5.79 13.02 29.17
N ASP A 101 4.76 12.49 29.83
CA ASP A 101 3.84 11.52 29.24
C ASP A 101 2.81 12.20 28.33
N ILE A 102 2.68 11.68 27.11
CA ILE A 102 1.74 12.14 26.09
C ILE A 102 0.86 10.96 25.70
N TYR A 103 -0.41 11.02 26.09
CA TYR A 103 -1.40 10.02 25.76
C TYR A 103 -2.10 10.40 24.46
N ILE A 104 -1.97 9.54 23.45
CA ILE A 104 -2.59 9.70 22.14
C ILE A 104 -3.73 8.69 22.02
N ASP A 105 -4.92 9.23 21.83
CA ASP A 105 -6.08 8.46 21.39
C ASP A 105 -6.22 8.64 19.87
N ILE A 106 -5.91 7.58 19.12
CA ILE A 106 -6.09 7.51 17.67
C ILE A 106 -6.89 6.27 17.36
N GLU A 107 -8.18 6.44 17.06
CA GLU A 107 -9.01 5.30 16.67
C GLU A 107 -8.62 4.86 15.25
N PRO A 108 -8.14 3.61 15.07
CA PRO A 108 -7.96 3.06 13.73
C PRO A 108 -9.30 3.05 13.01
N ALA A 109 -9.34 3.59 11.80
CA ALA A 109 -10.49 3.35 10.95
C ALA A 109 -10.64 1.82 10.74
N PRO A 110 -11.87 1.28 10.77
CA PRO A 110 -12.09 -0.14 10.58
C PRO A 110 -11.54 -0.57 9.22
N CYS A 111 -10.76 -1.66 9.20
CA CYS A 111 -10.37 -2.29 7.95
C CYS A 111 -11.64 -2.63 7.16
N PRO A 112 -11.71 -2.36 5.85
CA PRO A 112 -12.84 -2.82 5.06
C PRO A 112 -12.92 -4.34 5.23
N THR A 113 -14.06 -4.81 5.75
CA THR A 113 -14.31 -6.25 5.77
C THR A 113 -14.42 -6.68 4.31
N PRO A 114 -13.65 -7.67 3.83
CA PRO A 114 -13.84 -8.17 2.48
C PRO A 114 -15.27 -8.70 2.40
N THR A 115 -16.15 -7.96 1.74
CA THR A 115 -17.45 -8.48 1.35
C THR A 115 -17.16 -9.73 0.53
N PRO A 116 -17.66 -10.92 0.91
CA PRO A 116 -17.44 -12.12 0.11
C PRO A 116 -17.88 -11.81 -1.32
N LYS A 117 -16.94 -11.72 -2.26
CA LYS A 117 -17.27 -11.72 -3.69
C LYS A 117 -18.04 -13.03 -3.89
N PRO A 118 -19.26 -13.01 -4.48
CA PRO A 118 -20.01 -14.23 -4.71
C PRO A 118 -19.10 -15.26 -5.37
N VAL A 119 -18.81 -16.35 -4.66
CA VAL A 119 -18.07 -17.49 -5.21
C VAL A 119 -19.03 -18.13 -6.21
N GLY A 120 -18.79 -17.88 -7.49
CA GLY A 120 -19.75 -18.14 -8.54
C GLY A 120 -20.03 -19.64 -8.71
N GLY A 121 -21.31 -19.96 -8.95
CA GLY A 121 -21.81 -21.29 -9.26
C GLY A 121 -21.44 -21.72 -10.67
N ASP A 122 -22.37 -22.42 -11.34
CA ASP A 122 -22.17 -22.90 -12.70
C ASP A 122 -21.75 -21.78 -13.67
N MET A 123 -20.86 -22.11 -14.61
CA MET A 123 -20.34 -21.17 -15.60
C MET A 123 -21.07 -21.30 -16.94
N GLY A 124 -21.30 -20.16 -17.59
CA GLY A 124 -21.64 -20.05 -19.00
C GLY A 124 -20.55 -19.29 -19.76
N TYR A 125 -20.71 -19.12 -21.07
CA TYR A 125 -19.72 -18.48 -21.93
C TYR A 125 -20.37 -17.47 -22.88
N TYR A 126 -19.73 -16.33 -23.07
CA TYR A 126 -19.93 -15.52 -24.27
C TYR A 126 -18.84 -15.86 -25.28
N MET A 127 -19.23 -16.07 -26.54
CA MET A 127 -18.29 -16.19 -27.66
C MET A 127 -18.42 -14.95 -28.53
N ILE A 128 -17.42 -14.08 -28.47
CA ILE A 128 -17.41 -12.83 -29.23
C ILE A 128 -16.70 -13.09 -30.54
N TRP A 129 -17.40 -12.93 -31.66
CA TRP A 129 -16.86 -13.02 -33.00
C TRP A 129 -16.56 -11.63 -33.54
N SER A 130 -15.39 -11.47 -34.18
CA SER A 130 -15.04 -10.24 -34.87
C SER A 130 -14.43 -10.51 -36.24
N ASN A 131 -14.66 -9.59 -37.17
CA ASN A 131 -13.99 -9.58 -38.47
C ASN A 131 -12.50 -9.21 -38.38
N GLU A 132 -12.03 -8.73 -37.22
CA GLU A 132 -10.67 -8.26 -36.98
C GLU A 132 -10.05 -8.95 -35.76
N ASP A 133 -8.75 -9.22 -35.84
CA ASP A 133 -7.94 -9.66 -34.71
C ASP A 133 -7.42 -8.47 -33.88
N GLY A 134 -7.16 -8.71 -32.60
CA GLY A 134 -6.63 -7.69 -31.69
C GLY A 134 -7.67 -6.64 -31.29
N VAL A 135 -8.96 -6.96 -31.39
CA VAL A 135 -10.04 -6.09 -30.92
C VAL A 135 -10.20 -6.29 -29.43
N THR A 136 -10.02 -5.23 -28.65
CA THR A 136 -10.27 -5.28 -27.21
C THR A 136 -11.76 -5.30 -26.94
N VAL A 137 -12.20 -6.20 -26.08
CA VAL A 137 -13.61 -6.33 -25.66
C VAL A 137 -13.74 -6.00 -24.18
N GLU A 138 -14.71 -5.14 -23.87
CA GLU A 138 -15.12 -4.77 -22.53
C GLU A 138 -16.58 -5.14 -22.32
N LEU A 139 -16.91 -5.70 -21.14
CA LEU A 139 -18.29 -5.92 -20.72
C LEU A 139 -18.57 -5.01 -19.53
N ASP A 140 -19.56 -4.12 -19.63
CA ASP A 140 -19.85 -3.07 -18.64
C ASP A 140 -18.60 -2.24 -18.22
N GLY A 141 -17.71 -1.99 -19.18
CA GLY A 141 -16.44 -1.27 -18.98
C GLY A 141 -15.32 -2.11 -18.34
N GLU A 142 -15.55 -3.40 -18.09
CA GLU A 142 -14.53 -4.34 -17.62
C GLU A 142 -13.84 -5.01 -18.81
N ASN A 143 -12.53 -4.80 -18.97
CA ASN A 143 -11.73 -5.44 -20.02
C ASN A 143 -11.67 -6.96 -19.86
N LYS A 144 -12.09 -7.68 -20.92
CA LYS A 144 -12.13 -9.14 -20.99
C LYS A 144 -11.05 -9.76 -21.86
N GLY A 145 -10.23 -8.93 -22.51
CA GLY A 145 -9.15 -9.36 -23.39
C GLY A 145 -9.36 -8.91 -24.83
N MET A 146 -8.66 -9.57 -25.75
CA MET A 146 -8.65 -9.25 -27.17
C MET A 146 -9.06 -10.45 -28.01
N THR A 147 -9.67 -10.21 -29.17
CA THR A 147 -9.94 -11.26 -30.16
C THR A 147 -8.65 -11.82 -30.75
N MET A 148 -8.61 -13.14 -30.94
CA MET A 148 -7.52 -13.85 -31.61
C MET A 148 -8.10 -14.91 -32.55
N ASN A 149 -7.65 -14.93 -33.81
CA ASN A 149 -8.24 -15.77 -34.86
C ASN A 149 -9.77 -15.55 -35.01
N GLY A 150 -10.20 -14.29 -34.96
CA GLY A 150 -11.57 -13.84 -35.18
C GLY A 150 -12.52 -14.02 -34.00
N HIS A 151 -12.05 -14.48 -32.83
CA HIS A 151 -12.94 -14.69 -31.68
C HIS A 151 -12.29 -14.47 -30.30
N LEU A 152 -13.13 -14.30 -29.28
CA LEU A 152 -12.78 -14.28 -27.85
C LEU A 152 -13.87 -15.00 -27.04
N GLN A 153 -13.48 -16.01 -26.27
CA GLN A 153 -14.38 -16.70 -25.34
C GLN A 153 -14.24 -16.13 -23.93
N ILE A 154 -15.36 -15.72 -23.32
CA ILE A 154 -15.39 -15.07 -22.01
C ILE A 154 -16.20 -15.96 -21.05
N PRO A 155 -15.58 -16.57 -20.03
CA PRO A 155 -16.31 -17.31 -19.01
C PRO A 155 -17.03 -16.35 -18.06
N VAL A 156 -18.30 -16.62 -17.78
CA VAL A 156 -19.12 -15.84 -16.85
C VAL A 156 -19.86 -16.75 -15.87
N TYR A 157 -20.06 -16.26 -14.65
CA TYR A 157 -20.80 -17.01 -13.63
C TYR A 157 -22.30 -16.76 -13.80
N THR A 158 -23.10 -17.83 -13.89
CA THR A 158 -24.56 -17.76 -14.01
C THR A 158 -25.24 -17.13 -12.79
N THR A 159 -24.58 -17.19 -11.63
CA THR A 159 -25.04 -16.60 -10.38
C THR A 159 -24.53 -15.16 -10.17
N GLY A 160 -23.74 -14.63 -11.09
CA GLY A 160 -23.24 -13.26 -11.04
C GLY A 160 -24.28 -12.24 -11.50
N THR A 161 -23.97 -10.95 -11.33
CA THR A 161 -24.74 -9.89 -12.00
C THR A 161 -24.52 -10.04 -13.51
N PRO A 162 -25.60 -10.15 -14.32
CA PRO A 162 -25.46 -10.25 -15.76
C PRO A 162 -24.85 -8.98 -16.36
N TYR A 163 -24.04 -9.13 -17.39
CA TYR A 163 -23.52 -8.00 -18.16
C TYR A 163 -24.63 -7.43 -19.03
N THR A 164 -24.68 -6.10 -19.16
CA THR A 164 -25.73 -5.42 -19.95
C THR A 164 -25.20 -4.74 -21.20
N THR A 165 -23.90 -4.46 -21.25
CA THR A 165 -23.27 -3.77 -22.37
C THR A 165 -21.96 -4.43 -22.78
N MET A 166 -21.73 -4.50 -24.08
CA MET A 166 -20.47 -4.89 -24.68
C MET A 166 -19.90 -3.68 -25.42
N THR A 167 -18.63 -3.36 -25.20
CA THR A 167 -17.90 -2.37 -25.99
C THR A 167 -16.66 -3.00 -26.59
N ALA A 168 -16.50 -2.86 -27.89
CA ALA A 168 -15.36 -3.36 -28.64
C ALA A 168 -14.61 -2.19 -29.29
N TYR A 169 -13.29 -2.15 -29.14
CA TYR A 169 -12.47 -1.10 -29.70
C TYR A 169 -11.11 -1.61 -30.16
N LYS A 170 -10.59 -0.95 -31.20
CA LYS A 170 -9.26 -1.19 -31.77
C LYS A 170 -8.74 0.14 -32.32
N PRO A 171 -7.48 0.53 -32.07
CA PRO A 171 -6.92 1.75 -32.63
C PRO A 171 -7.06 1.79 -34.16
N GLY A 172 -7.54 2.93 -34.70
CA GLY A 172 -7.82 3.10 -36.13
C GLY A 172 -9.20 2.61 -36.58
N TYR A 173 -10.04 2.14 -35.65
CA TYR A 173 -11.42 1.73 -35.90
C TYR A 173 -12.39 2.52 -35.04
N ILE A 174 -13.63 2.63 -35.52
CA ILE A 174 -14.74 3.21 -34.78
C ILE A 174 -15.14 2.19 -33.69
N PRO A 175 -15.20 2.60 -32.40
CA PRO A 175 -15.63 1.71 -31.33
C PRO A 175 -17.10 1.32 -31.52
N VAL A 176 -17.42 0.07 -31.21
CA VAL A 176 -18.77 -0.49 -31.30
C VAL A 176 -19.26 -0.76 -29.88
N THR A 177 -20.44 -0.25 -29.54
CA THR A 177 -21.11 -0.53 -28.26
C THR A 177 -22.48 -1.13 -28.54
N GLU A 178 -22.76 -2.29 -27.95
CA GLU A 178 -24.01 -3.02 -28.10
C GLU A 178 -24.58 -3.42 -26.73
N GLU A 179 -25.90 -3.55 -26.65
CA GLU A 179 -26.57 -4.06 -25.46
C GLU A 179 -26.60 -5.60 -25.48
N ILE A 180 -26.40 -6.20 -24.31
CA ILE A 180 -26.48 -7.65 -24.11
C ILE A 180 -27.87 -7.97 -23.57
N THR A 181 -28.69 -8.63 -24.37
CA THR A 181 -30.08 -8.97 -24.01
C THR A 181 -30.23 -10.39 -23.48
N GLU A 182 -29.20 -11.24 -23.65
CA GLU A 182 -29.22 -12.66 -23.32
C GLU A 182 -28.02 -13.03 -22.45
N ASN A 183 -28.25 -13.87 -21.44
CA ASN A 183 -27.21 -14.34 -20.52
C ASN A 183 -27.07 -15.85 -20.62
N PRO A 184 -25.84 -16.39 -20.72
CA PRO A 184 -25.63 -17.83 -20.83
C PRO A 184 -26.04 -18.54 -19.54
N GLY A 185 -26.76 -19.64 -19.67
CA GLY A 185 -26.98 -20.62 -18.62
C GLY A 185 -25.78 -21.54 -18.36
N PRO A 186 -25.92 -22.51 -17.43
CA PRO A 186 -24.87 -23.48 -17.11
C PRO A 186 -24.38 -24.27 -18.33
N GLY A 187 -23.11 -24.10 -18.69
CA GLY A 187 -22.45 -24.75 -19.84
C GLY A 187 -22.88 -24.20 -21.21
N GLU A 188 -23.75 -23.20 -21.25
CA GLU A 188 -24.24 -22.58 -22.48
C GLU A 188 -23.20 -21.61 -23.04
N THR A 189 -23.18 -21.47 -24.37
CA THR A 189 -22.41 -20.45 -25.07
C THR A 189 -23.36 -19.56 -25.87
N ILE A 190 -23.31 -18.25 -25.62
CA ILE A 190 -24.04 -17.24 -26.38
C ILE A 190 -23.06 -16.55 -27.33
N ASP A 191 -23.37 -16.56 -28.62
CA ASP A 191 -22.57 -15.89 -29.64
C ASP A 191 -22.96 -14.41 -29.75
N LEU A 192 -21.97 -13.52 -29.69
CA LEU A 192 -22.11 -12.09 -29.96
C LEU A 192 -21.19 -11.72 -31.11
N TYR A 193 -21.64 -10.82 -31.99
CA TYR A 193 -20.91 -10.49 -33.22
C TYR A 193 -20.58 -9.01 -33.26
N VAL A 194 -19.32 -8.69 -33.49
CA VAL A 194 -18.82 -7.32 -33.61
C VAL A 194 -18.22 -7.12 -34.99
N THR A 195 -18.71 -6.11 -35.72
CA THR A 195 -18.12 -5.67 -36.99
C THR A 195 -17.36 -4.37 -36.80
N MET A 196 -16.03 -4.43 -36.83
CA MET A 196 -15.15 -3.26 -36.73
C MET A 196 -15.06 -2.54 -38.08
N ASN A 197 -15.40 -1.25 -38.06
CA ASN A 197 -15.29 -0.36 -39.22
C ASN A 197 -14.14 0.62 -39.01
N THR A 198 -13.33 0.85 -40.04
CA THR A 198 -12.17 1.76 -39.96
C THR A 198 -12.61 3.20 -39.76
N ASP A 199 -11.92 3.90 -38.88
CA ASP A 199 -12.14 5.33 -38.67
C ASP A 199 -11.48 6.12 -39.81
N SER A 200 -12.29 6.64 -40.74
CA SER A 200 -11.81 7.19 -42.01
C SER A 200 -11.14 8.57 -41.89
N ILE A 201 -11.05 9.14 -40.69
CA ILE A 201 -10.37 10.42 -40.44
C ILE A 201 -8.86 10.31 -40.22
N VAL A 202 -8.28 9.11 -40.13
CA VAL A 202 -6.81 8.92 -39.97
C VAL A 202 -6.13 8.41 -41.24
N ALA A 203 -6.88 7.89 -42.23
CA ALA A 203 -6.31 7.37 -43.48
C ALA A 203 -5.82 8.46 -44.47
N ALA A 204 -6.17 9.73 -44.25
CA ALA A 204 -5.85 10.83 -45.16
C ALA A 204 -4.59 11.64 -44.80
N SER A 205 -3.89 11.35 -43.69
CA SER A 205 -2.72 12.15 -43.26
C SER A 205 -1.35 11.52 -43.55
N VAL A 206 -1.30 10.39 -44.27
CA VAL A 206 -0.05 9.71 -44.66
C VAL A 206 0.20 9.71 -46.17
N ALA A 207 -0.49 10.57 -46.92
CA ALA A 207 -0.27 10.79 -48.34
C ALA A 207 -0.12 12.29 -48.65
N ASP A 208 0.93 12.92 -48.16
CA ASP A 208 1.58 14.10 -48.74
C ASP A 208 3.06 14.17 -48.33
#